data_AF-A0A352CJI8-F1
#
_entry.id   AF-A0A352CJI8-F1
#
_cell.length_a   1.000
_cell.length_b   1.000
_cell.length_c   1.000
_cell.angle_alpha   90.00
_cell.angle_beta   90.00
_cell.angle_gamma   90.00
#
_symmetry.space_group_name_H-M   'P 1'
#
loop_
_entity.id
_entity.type
_entity.pdbx_description
1 polymer ?
#
loop_
_entity_poly.entity_id
_entity_poly.type
_entity_poly.pdbx_seq_one_letter_code
_entity_poly.pdbx_strand_id
1 'polypeptide(L)'
;MQEKNMKKLFYLSWAISLLPLFSFQCSVETLYPEFTGRVELEGICGRTVVSVISGDLADLPPNTYAASWQDPSTGITYQNVFLIANPCQVQRVLRRDDVITFRIHPQPDLSCITCMAYSPAPIQKLPIEVF
;
A
#
# COMPACT_ATOMS: atom_id res chain seq x y z
N MET A 1 76.85 20.80 -8.26
CA MET A 1 76.36 19.71 -7.39
C MET A 1 74.90 19.98 -7.05
N GLN A 2 74.03 19.13 -7.58
CA GLN A 2 72.57 19.23 -7.56
C GLN A 2 72.03 18.40 -6.38
N GLU A 3 71.62 19.03 -5.28
CA GLU A 3 71.07 18.28 -4.13
C GLU A 3 70.04 19.08 -3.34
N LYS A 4 69.05 19.69 -4.01
CA LYS A 4 67.98 20.41 -3.29
C LYS A 4 66.54 20.13 -3.75
N ASN A 5 66.35 19.30 -4.78
CA ASN A 5 65.06 19.11 -5.42
C ASN A 5 64.48 17.68 -5.35
N MET A 6 64.93 16.85 -4.41
CA MET A 6 64.37 15.49 -4.24
C MET A 6 63.60 15.29 -2.92
N LYS A 7 63.47 16.32 -2.08
CA LYS A 7 62.63 16.26 -0.86
C LYS A 7 61.23 16.83 -1.07
N LYS A 8 61.02 17.72 -2.05
CA LYS A 8 59.69 18.28 -2.36
C LYS A 8 58.80 17.33 -3.16
N LEU A 9 59.38 16.32 -3.82
CA LEU A 9 58.60 15.30 -4.56
C LEU A 9 57.95 14.27 -3.62
N PHE A 10 58.50 14.08 -2.41
CA PHE A 10 57.95 13.14 -1.43
C PHE A 10 56.80 13.71 -0.59
N TYR A 11 56.65 15.04 -0.53
CA TYR A 11 55.57 15.70 0.22
C TYR A 11 54.23 15.77 -0.53
N LEU A 12 54.18 15.35 -1.80
CA LEU A 12 52.94 15.26 -2.58
C LEU A 12 52.21 13.91 -2.42
N SER A 13 52.78 12.95 -1.70
CA SER A 13 52.23 11.59 -1.55
C SER A 13 51.28 11.40 -0.34
N TRP A 14 50.99 12.46 0.41
CA TRP A 14 50.13 12.43 1.62
C TRP A 14 48.83 13.24 1.47
N ALA A 15 48.39 13.51 0.24
CA ALA A 15 47.16 14.28 -0.02
C ALA A 15 46.01 13.46 -0.61
N ILE A 16 46.16 12.15 -0.80
CA ILE A 16 45.14 11.30 -1.43
C ILE A 16 44.86 10.08 -0.54
N SER A 17 44.27 10.31 0.63
CA SER A 17 43.62 9.25 1.39
C SER A 17 42.52 9.84 2.27
N LEU A 18 41.55 10.46 1.61
CA LEU A 18 40.27 10.87 2.17
C LEU A 18 39.25 10.80 1.03
N LEU A 19 39.10 9.61 0.44
CA LEU A 19 37.85 9.24 -0.20
C LEU A 19 36.96 8.71 0.92
N PRO A 20 35.99 9.50 1.44
CA PRO A 20 34.91 8.88 2.16
C PRO A 20 34.15 8.05 1.13
N LEU A 21 34.27 6.73 1.24
CA LEU A 21 33.29 5.80 0.69
C LEU A 21 31.99 6.08 1.46
N PHE A 22 31.28 7.14 1.08
CA PHE A 22 29.88 7.28 1.38
C PHE A 22 29.17 6.21 0.55
N SER A 23 29.13 5.02 1.12
CA SER A 23 28.15 4.00 0.76
C SER A 23 26.80 4.67 0.92
N PHE A 24 26.19 5.12 -0.19
CA PHE A 24 24.77 5.35 -0.19
C PHE A 24 24.14 3.99 0.10
N GLN A 25 23.77 3.76 1.36
CA GLN A 25 22.86 2.68 1.72
C GLN A 25 21.54 3.01 1.01
N CYS A 26 21.39 2.53 -0.23
CA CYS A 26 20.14 2.56 -0.95
C CYS A 26 19.24 1.54 -0.25
N SER A 27 18.40 2.00 0.67
CA SER A 27 17.31 1.18 1.19
C SER A 27 16.37 0.92 0.02
N VAL A 28 16.24 -0.34 -0.38
CA VAL A 28 15.16 -0.76 -1.27
C VAL A 28 13.87 -0.52 -0.47
N GLU A 29 13.16 0.56 -0.76
CA GLU A 29 11.77 0.65 -0.33
C GLU A 29 11.02 -0.46 -1.05
N THR A 30 10.49 -1.41 -0.28
CA THR A 30 9.55 -2.40 -0.80
C THR A 30 8.33 -1.63 -1.30
N LEU A 31 8.29 -1.36 -2.60
CA LEU A 31 7.12 -0.81 -3.28
C LEU A 31 6.04 -1.90 -3.22
N TYR A 32 5.16 -1.81 -2.23
CA TYR A 32 3.94 -2.59 -2.22
C TYR A 32 3.08 -2.16 -3.41
N PRO A 33 2.46 -3.10 -4.15
CA PRO A 33 1.55 -2.76 -5.24
C PRO A 33 0.47 -1.81 -4.75
N GLU A 34 0.31 -0.70 -5.47
CA GLU A 34 -0.69 0.32 -5.21
C GLU A 34 -1.92 0.07 -6.10
N PHE A 35 -3.09 0.26 -5.50
CA PHE A 35 -4.37 0.09 -6.17
C PHE A 35 -5.20 1.35 -6.00
N THR A 36 -6.05 1.61 -6.99
CA THR A 36 -7.12 2.59 -6.87
C THR A 36 -8.45 1.87 -6.81
N GLY A 37 -9.26 2.20 -5.81
CA GLY A 37 -10.59 1.66 -5.65
C GLY A 37 -11.67 2.73 -5.61
N ARG A 38 -12.92 2.32 -5.82
CA ARG A 38 -14.11 3.15 -5.63
C ARG A 38 -15.00 2.52 -4.56
N VAL A 39 -15.49 3.34 -3.64
CA VAL A 39 -16.45 2.89 -2.63
C VAL A 39 -17.82 2.75 -3.27
N GLU A 40 -18.28 1.52 -3.45
CA GLU A 40 -19.59 1.23 -4.06
C GLU A 40 -20.71 1.28 -3.02
N LEU A 41 -20.42 0.81 -1.81
CA LEU A 41 -21.38 0.78 -0.72
C LEU A 41 -20.71 1.12 0.61
N GLU A 42 -21.24 2.14 1.28
CA GLU A 42 -20.99 2.43 2.69
C GLU A 42 -22.12 1.81 3.51
N GLY A 43 -21.87 0.64 4.08
CA GLY A 43 -22.82 -0.07 4.92
C GLY A 43 -22.77 0.36 6.38
N ILE A 44 -23.70 -0.17 7.16
CA ILE A 44 -23.78 0.08 8.60
C ILE A 44 -22.55 -0.54 9.28
N CYS A 45 -22.03 0.13 10.31
CA CYS A 45 -20.90 -0.33 11.12
C CYS A 45 -19.61 -0.56 10.32
N GLY A 46 -19.34 0.32 9.35
CA GLY A 46 -18.10 0.31 8.58
C GLY A 46 -18.02 -0.84 7.58
N ARG A 47 -19.14 -1.49 7.24
CA ARG A 47 -19.17 -2.51 6.19
C ARG A 47 -19.07 -1.85 4.81
N THR A 48 -17.85 -1.58 4.38
CA THR A 48 -17.58 -0.85 3.15
C THR A 48 -17.17 -1.79 2.02
N VAL A 49 -17.91 -1.74 0.90
CA VAL A 49 -17.61 -2.49 -0.33
C VAL A 49 -16.87 -1.58 -1.29
N VAL A 50 -15.75 -2.07 -1.80
CA VAL A 50 -14.86 -1.32 -2.69
C VAL A 50 -14.67 -2.12 -3.98
N SER A 51 -14.77 -1.47 -5.14
CA SER A 51 -14.34 -2.02 -6.42
C SER A 51 -12.90 -1.61 -6.70
N VAL A 52 -12.13 -2.49 -7.36
CA VAL A 52 -10.79 -2.16 -7.88
C VAL A 52 -10.95 -1.59 -9.28
N ILE A 53 -10.54 -0.33 -9.46
CA ILE A 53 -10.65 0.40 -10.73
C ILE A 53 -9.29 0.66 -11.40
N SER A 54 -8.18 0.52 -10.66
CA SER A 54 -6.81 0.56 -11.18
C SER A 54 -5.85 -0.28 -10.32
N GLY A 55 -4.80 -0.81 -10.93
CA GLY A 55 -3.85 -1.78 -10.36
C GLY A 55 -3.95 -3.16 -11.02
N ASP A 56 -2.90 -3.98 -10.90
CA ASP A 56 -2.88 -5.33 -11.47
C ASP A 56 -3.57 -6.31 -10.51
N LEU A 57 -4.72 -6.86 -10.93
CA LEU A 57 -5.45 -7.85 -10.13
C LEU A 57 -4.66 -9.13 -9.86
N ALA A 58 -3.60 -9.42 -10.62
CA ALA A 58 -2.69 -10.53 -10.37
C ALA A 58 -1.84 -10.34 -9.09
N ASP A 59 -1.66 -9.09 -8.64
CA ASP A 59 -0.94 -8.75 -7.41
C ASP A 59 -1.83 -8.86 -6.15
N LEU A 60 -3.15 -9.05 -6.33
CA LEU A 60 -4.06 -9.29 -5.21
C LEU A 60 -4.00 -10.77 -4.77
N PRO A 61 -4.07 -11.06 -3.46
CA PRO A 61 -4.08 -12.44 -3.00
C PRO A 61 -5.33 -13.16 -3.55
N PRO A 62 -5.21 -14.45 -3.88
CA PRO A 62 -6.32 -15.20 -4.46
C PRO A 62 -7.54 -15.21 -3.53
N ASN A 63 -8.74 -15.18 -4.10
CA ASN A 63 -10.03 -15.20 -3.38
C ASN A 63 -10.28 -14.01 -2.43
N THR A 64 -9.54 -12.90 -2.58
CA THR A 64 -9.77 -11.67 -1.77
C THR A 64 -10.72 -10.67 -2.41
N TYR A 65 -11.11 -10.89 -3.67
CA TYR A 65 -12.13 -10.12 -4.37
C TYR A 65 -13.06 -11.03 -5.17
N ALA A 66 -14.29 -10.58 -5.38
CA ALA A 66 -15.24 -11.18 -6.29
C ALA A 66 -15.09 -10.52 -7.66
N ALA A 67 -14.93 -11.32 -8.72
CA ALA A 67 -14.90 -10.79 -10.08
C ALA A 67 -16.22 -10.07 -10.42
N SER A 68 -17.35 -10.60 -9.95
CA SER A 68 -18.68 -10.01 -10.11
C SER A 68 -19.51 -10.25 -8.85
N TRP A 69 -20.23 -9.23 -8.39
CA TRP A 69 -21.14 -9.30 -7.25
C TRP A 69 -22.36 -8.41 -7.50
N GLN A 70 -23.55 -8.95 -7.30
CA GLN A 70 -24.80 -8.20 -7.36
C GLN A 70 -25.21 -7.80 -5.95
N ASP A 71 -25.43 -6.50 -5.73
CA ASP A 71 -26.02 -6.01 -4.51
C ASP A 71 -27.50 -6.47 -4.43
N PRO A 72 -27.88 -7.32 -3.48
CA PRO A 72 -29.24 -7.83 -3.38
C PRO A 72 -30.27 -6.76 -2.99
N SER A 73 -29.83 -5.61 -2.45
CA SER A 73 -30.73 -4.50 -2.09
C SER A 73 -31.07 -3.59 -3.27
N THR A 74 -30.19 -3.47 -4.26
CA THR A 74 -30.37 -2.54 -5.40
C THR A 74 -30.46 -3.24 -6.75
N GLY A 75 -29.99 -4.49 -6.85
CA GLY A 75 -29.88 -5.24 -8.09
C GLY A 75 -28.70 -4.83 -8.98
N ILE A 76 -27.90 -3.84 -8.56
CA ILE A 76 -26.72 -3.38 -9.30
C ILE A 76 -25.59 -4.41 -9.20
N THR A 77 -24.96 -4.71 -10.34
CA THR A 77 -23.81 -5.62 -10.40
C THR A 77 -22.53 -4.83 -10.50
N TYR A 78 -21.64 -5.05 -9.54
CA TYR A 78 -20.30 -4.48 -9.48
C TYR A 78 -19.24 -5.51 -9.85
N GLN A 79 -18.11 -5.05 -10.39
CA GLN A 79 -17.00 -5.91 -10.79
C GLN A 79 -15.79 -5.70 -9.88
N ASN A 80 -14.98 -6.74 -9.71
CA ASN A 80 -13.73 -6.72 -8.94
C ASN A 80 -13.89 -6.11 -7.54
N VAL A 81 -14.89 -6.57 -6.79
CA VAL A 81 -15.24 -5.99 -5.48
C VAL A 81 -14.78 -6.82 -4.30
N PHE A 82 -14.51 -6.15 -3.19
CA PHE A 82 -14.24 -6.78 -1.91
C PHE A 82 -14.85 -5.99 -0.76
N LEU A 83 -15.04 -6.65 0.37
CA LEU A 83 -15.36 -6.02 1.64
C LEU A 83 -14.06 -5.65 2.36
N ILE A 84 -13.94 -4.42 2.87
CA ILE A 84 -12.79 -4.06 3.72
C ILE A 84 -12.75 -4.99 4.94
N ALA A 85 -11.65 -5.72 5.11
CA ALA A 85 -11.55 -6.76 6.14
C ALA A 85 -11.59 -6.19 7.56
N ASN A 86 -10.96 -5.02 7.77
CA ASN A 86 -10.95 -4.31 9.04
C ASN A 86 -11.23 -2.82 8.83
N PRO A 87 -12.45 -2.33 9.12
CA PRO A 87 -12.77 -0.92 8.95
C PRO A 87 -12.09 0.00 9.97
N CYS A 88 -11.65 -0.50 11.12
CA CYS A 88 -10.97 0.30 12.15
C CYS A 88 -9.58 0.77 11.71
N GLN A 89 -8.96 0.10 10.71
CA GLN A 89 -7.67 0.51 10.15
C GLN A 89 -7.79 1.64 9.14
N VAL A 90 -9.02 2.01 8.74
CA VAL A 90 -9.26 3.12 7.83
C VAL A 90 -9.37 4.41 8.66
N GLN A 91 -8.34 5.27 8.57
CA GLN A 91 -8.21 6.48 9.40
C GLN A 91 -9.07 7.67 8.93
N ARG A 92 -10.00 7.44 8.01
CA ARG A 92 -10.93 8.45 7.50
C ARG A 92 -12.31 7.86 7.25
N VAL A 93 -13.31 8.71 7.23
CA VAL A 93 -14.65 8.31 6.80
C VAL A 93 -14.63 8.07 5.29
N LEU A 94 -15.12 6.92 4.87
CA LEU A 94 -15.30 6.56 3.45
C LEU A 94 -16.77 6.69 3.11
N ARG A 95 -17.08 7.43 2.05
CA ARG A 95 -18.44 7.62 1.55
C ARG A 95 -18.61 6.91 0.22
N ARG A 96 -19.87 6.59 -0.12
CA ARG A 96 -20.19 6.12 -1.47
C ARG A 96 -19.62 7.07 -2.53
N ASP A 97 -19.13 6.47 -3.62
CA ASP A 97 -18.48 7.11 -4.76
C ASP A 97 -17.10 7.72 -4.49
N ASP A 98 -16.59 7.65 -3.26
CA ASP A 98 -15.21 8.03 -2.97
C ASP A 98 -14.24 7.18 -3.78
N VAL A 99 -13.25 7.84 -4.37
CA VAL A 99 -12.07 7.18 -4.94
C VAL A 99 -10.98 7.14 -3.88
N ILE A 100 -10.41 5.97 -3.68
CA ILE A 100 -9.42 5.72 -2.62
C ILE A 100 -8.18 5.09 -3.24
N THR A 101 -7.01 5.50 -2.77
CA THR A 101 -5.77 4.80 -3.06
C THR A 101 -5.45 3.90 -1.89
N PHE A 102 -5.04 2.66 -2.16
CA PHE A 102 -4.79 1.69 -1.11
C PHE A 102 -3.69 0.70 -1.48
N ARG A 103 -3.17 0.05 -0.43
CA ARG A 103 -2.26 -1.10 -0.51
C ARG A 103 -2.76 -2.22 0.39
N ILE A 104 -2.30 -3.45 0.15
CA ILE A 104 -2.64 -4.59 1.00
C ILE A 104 -1.95 -4.42 2.36
N HIS A 105 -2.71 -4.54 3.44
CA HIS A 105 -2.16 -4.51 4.80
C HIS A 105 -1.73 -5.92 5.22
N PRO A 106 -0.43 -6.19 5.49
CA PRO A 106 0.07 -7.55 5.72
C PRO A 106 -0.33 -8.15 7.08
N GLN A 107 -0.74 -7.33 8.03
CA GLN A 107 -1.04 -7.70 9.42
C GLN A 107 -2.33 -6.99 9.85
N PRO A 108 -3.52 -7.53 9.50
CA PRO A 108 -4.77 -6.92 9.93
C PRO A 108 -4.90 -7.00 11.45
N ASP A 109 -5.20 -5.88 12.08
CA ASP A 109 -5.54 -5.85 13.51
C ASP A 109 -6.83 -6.68 13.74
N LEU A 110 -6.84 -7.50 14.79
CA LEU A 110 -7.97 -8.36 15.14
C LEU A 110 -8.88 -7.73 16.21
N SER A 111 -8.51 -6.57 16.75
CA SER A 111 -9.23 -5.89 17.84
C SER A 111 -10.41 -5.02 17.38
N CYS A 112 -10.75 -5.02 16.10
CA CYS A 112 -11.80 -4.16 15.57
C CYS A 112 -13.19 -4.60 16.04
N ILE A 113 -13.73 -3.85 17.00
CA ILE A 113 -15.09 -4.03 17.51
C ILE A 113 -16.06 -3.42 16.49
N THR A 114 -16.88 -4.28 15.88
CA THR A 114 -17.96 -3.87 14.97
C THR A 114 -19.30 -4.26 15.57
N CYS A 115 -20.38 -3.57 15.17
CA CYS A 115 -21.71 -3.94 15.63
C CYS A 115 -22.23 -5.20 14.89
N MET A 116 -23.27 -5.85 15.45
CA MET A 116 -23.88 -7.05 14.86
C MET A 116 -24.82 -6.78 13.68
N ALA A 117 -24.93 -5.54 13.20
CA ALA A 117 -25.78 -5.21 12.05
C ALA A 117 -25.10 -5.63 10.75
N TYR A 118 -25.85 -6.29 9.88
CA TYR A 118 -25.36 -6.78 8.60
C TYR A 118 -25.89 -5.92 7.44
N SER A 119 -24.97 -5.35 6.67
CA SER A 119 -25.23 -4.82 5.33
C SER A 119 -24.76 -5.82 4.26
N PRO A 120 -25.44 -5.91 3.11
CA PRO A 120 -25.01 -6.77 2.01
C PRO A 120 -23.58 -6.45 1.59
N ALA A 121 -22.79 -7.49 1.36
CA ALA A 121 -21.43 -7.37 0.87
C ALA A 121 -21.01 -8.70 0.21
N PRO A 122 -19.99 -8.69 -0.66
CA PRO A 122 -19.34 -9.93 -1.08
C PRO A 122 -18.75 -10.67 0.13
N ILE A 123 -18.57 -11.98 -0.02
CA ILE A 123 -17.95 -12.84 1.01
C ILE A 123 -16.45 -12.52 1.12
N GLN A 124 -15.85 -12.14 -0.01
CA GLN A 124 -14.44 -11.86 -0.15
C GLN A 124 -14.05 -10.59 0.61
N LYS A 125 -12.99 -10.72 1.41
CA LYS A 125 -12.47 -9.65 2.25
C LYS A 125 -11.01 -9.40 1.89
N LEU A 126 -10.63 -8.12 1.89
CA LEU A 126 -9.24 -7.72 1.68
C LEU A 126 -8.80 -6.77 2.81
N PRO A 127 -7.70 -7.09 3.53
CA PRO A 127 -7.10 -6.15 4.46
C PRO A 127 -6.35 -5.09 3.67
N ILE A 128 -6.75 -3.83 3.84
CA ILE A 128 -6.16 -2.70 3.11
C ILE A 128 -5.75 -1.59 4.07
N GLU A 129 -4.80 -0.79 3.61
CA GLU A 129 -4.46 0.51 4.20
C GLU A 129 -4.75 1.58 3.14
N VAL A 130 -5.51 2.60 3.53
CA VAL A 130 -5.95 3.69 2.65
C VAL A 130 -5.13 4.94 2.93
N PHE A 131 -4.72 5.66 1.88
CA PHE A 131 -3.95 6.90 1.95
C PHE A 131 -4.53 7.99 1.03
#